data_AF-A0A316DTY1-F1
#
_entry.id   AF-A0A316DTY1-F1
#
_cell.length_a   1.000
_cell.length_b   1.000
_cell.length_c   1.000
_cell.angle_alpha   90.00
_cell.angle_beta   90.00
_cell.angle_gamma   90.00
#
_symmetry.space_group_name_H-M   'P 1'
#
loop_
_entity.id
_entity.type
_entity.pdbx_description
1 polymer ?
#
loop_
_entity_poly.entity_id
_entity_poly.type
_entity_poly.pdbx_seq_one_letter_code
_entity_poly.pdbx_strand_id
1 'polypeptide(L)'
;MIKYFFVQSVLTLVIFFLWITIGDFSDGEVGMTPLNVLIAVALQFVIGSILFILLNKRIKINYYVALLLYLILYEVVFSVFTGSLAIPYLFDEGFSGAIYRGYFFSSIIAGVFTTFIIYLFYNMNKNITKA
;
A
#
# COMPACT_ATOMS: atom_id res chain seq x y z
N MET A 1 10.54 11.25 1.96
CA MET A 1 9.81 10.06 2.45
C MET A 1 8.32 10.17 2.20
N ILE A 2 7.64 11.24 2.62
CA ILE A 2 6.18 11.41 2.35
C ILE A 2 5.84 11.25 0.87
N LYS A 3 6.65 11.79 -0.06
CA LYS A 3 6.48 11.57 -1.50
C LYS A 3 6.45 10.08 -1.90
N TYR A 4 7.20 9.23 -1.21
CA TYR A 4 7.22 7.78 -1.49
C TYR A 4 6.01 7.07 -0.88
N PHE A 5 5.48 7.54 0.25
CA PHE A 5 4.19 7.07 0.76
C PHE A 5 3.05 7.42 -0.21
N PHE A 6 3.09 8.62 -0.78
CA PHE A 6 2.15 9.02 -1.82
C PHE A 6 2.26 8.12 -3.06
N VAL A 7 3.49 7.90 -3.56
CA VAL A 7 3.74 6.98 -4.69
C VAL A 7 3.22 5.59 -4.39
N GLN A 8 3.51 5.04 -3.20
CA GLN A 8 3.02 3.71 -2.83
C GLN A 8 1.50 3.66 -2.77
N SER A 9 0.84 4.64 -2.13
CA SER A 9 -0.62 4.70 -2.05
C SER A 9 -1.27 4.78 -3.44
N VAL A 10 -0.74 5.60 -4.34
CA VAL A 10 -1.24 5.69 -5.71
C VAL A 10 -1.03 4.37 -6.46
N LEU A 11 0.15 3.75 -6.34
CA LEU A 11 0.43 2.46 -6.97
C LEU A 11 -0.51 1.36 -6.44
N THR A 12 -0.74 1.30 -5.13
CA THR A 12 -1.67 0.33 -4.53
C THR A 12 -3.06 0.46 -5.15
N LEU A 13 -3.60 1.68 -5.27
CA LEU A 13 -4.90 1.91 -5.89
C LEU A 13 -4.93 1.50 -7.36
N VAL A 14 -3.92 1.91 -8.14
CA VAL A 14 -3.86 1.57 -9.56
C VAL A 14 -3.80 0.06 -9.76
N ILE A 15 -2.94 -0.64 -9.02
CA ILE A 15 -2.81 -2.10 -9.11
C ILE A 15 -4.11 -2.78 -8.67
N PHE A 16 -4.74 -2.30 -7.60
CA PHE A 16 -6.00 -2.85 -7.12
C PHE A 16 -7.14 -2.66 -8.13
N PHE A 17 -7.27 -1.48 -8.72
CA PHE A 17 -8.30 -1.23 -9.74
C PHE A 17 -8.08 -2.07 -10.99
N LEU A 18 -6.84 -2.16 -11.47
CA LEU A 18 -6.51 -3.04 -12.59
C LEU A 18 -6.87 -4.50 -12.29
N TRP A 19 -6.60 -4.97 -11.07
CA TRP A 19 -6.96 -6.32 -10.64
C TRP A 19 -8.47 -6.55 -10.69
N ILE A 20 -9.26 -5.62 -10.15
CA ILE A 20 -10.73 -5.73 -10.14
C ILE A 20 -11.30 -5.64 -11.56
N THR A 21 -10.78 -4.75 -12.42
CA THR A 21 -11.28 -4.56 -13.79
C THR A 21 -10.97 -5.74 -14.71
N ILE A 22 -9.86 -6.45 -14.49
CA ILE A 22 -9.47 -7.62 -15.28
C ILE A 22 -10.09 -8.91 -14.70
N GLY A 23 -10.53 -8.89 -13.44
CA GLY A 23 -11.15 -10.03 -12.78
C GLY A 23 -12.59 -10.28 -13.26
N ASP A 24 -13.00 -11.55 -13.20
CA ASP A 24 -14.34 -12.00 -13.59
C ASP A 24 -15.30 -11.89 -12.39
N PHE A 25 -15.60 -10.66 -11.98
CA PHE A 25 -16.50 -10.36 -10.85
C PHE A 25 -17.83 -9.79 -11.34
N SER A 26 -18.90 -9.98 -10.58
CA SER A 26 -20.22 -9.44 -10.97
C SER A 26 -20.27 -7.91 -10.87
N ASP A 27 -21.07 -7.24 -11.70
CA ASP A 27 -21.08 -5.76 -11.80
C ASP A 27 -21.37 -5.04 -10.46
N GLY A 28 -22.17 -5.64 -9.57
CA GLY A 28 -22.46 -5.08 -8.24
C GLY A 28 -21.28 -5.17 -7.27
N GLU A 29 -20.48 -6.22 -7.39
CA GLU A 29 -19.29 -6.50 -6.60
C GLU A 29 -18.11 -5.59 -7.01
N VAL A 30 -17.99 -5.32 -8.30
CA VAL A 30 -17.03 -4.39 -8.89
C VAL A 30 -17.28 -2.94 -8.43
N GLY A 31 -18.53 -2.57 -8.11
CA GLY A 31 -18.89 -1.22 -7.70
C GLY A 31 -18.56 -0.87 -6.24
N MET A 32 -18.73 -1.80 -5.30
CA MET A 32 -18.59 -1.51 -3.85
C MET A 32 -17.14 -1.60 -3.34
N THR A 33 -16.36 -2.51 -3.91
CA THR A 33 -15.01 -2.84 -3.45
C THR A 33 -13.98 -1.72 -3.66
N PRO A 34 -13.99 -1.00 -4.79
CA PRO A 34 -13.17 0.18 -5.02
C PRO A 34 -13.18 1.23 -3.91
N LEU A 35 -14.36 1.49 -3.35
CA LEU A 35 -14.54 2.56 -2.38
C LEU A 35 -13.89 2.24 -1.04
N ASN A 36 -14.02 1.00 -0.57
CA ASN A 36 -13.43 0.56 0.69
C ASN A 36 -11.90 0.60 0.64
N VAL A 37 -11.32 0.16 -0.48
CA VAL A 37 -9.86 0.21 -0.67
C VAL A 37 -9.38 1.66 -0.81
N LEU A 38 -10.13 2.52 -1.48
CA LEU A 38 -9.82 3.95 -1.55
C LEU A 38 -9.76 4.59 -0.16
N ILE A 39 -10.76 4.32 0.69
CA ILE A 39 -10.83 4.83 2.06
C ILE A 39 -9.65 4.28 2.89
N ALA A 40 -9.37 2.98 2.79
CA ALA A 40 -8.27 2.35 3.52
C ALA A 40 -6.90 2.94 3.12
N VAL A 41 -6.64 3.11 1.83
CA VAL A 41 -5.41 3.72 1.33
C VAL A 41 -5.30 5.20 1.75
N ALA A 42 -6.39 5.95 1.71
CA ALA A 42 -6.40 7.36 2.13
C ALA A 42 -6.06 7.50 3.63
N LEU A 43 -6.65 6.66 4.48
CA LEU A 43 -6.37 6.67 5.91
C LEU A 43 -4.97 6.16 6.22
N GLN A 44 -4.50 5.11 5.54
CA GLN A 44 -3.11 4.67 5.63
C GLN A 44 -2.15 5.81 5.29
N PHE A 45 -2.44 6.59 4.24
CA PHE A 45 -1.61 7.74 3.86
C PHE A 45 -1.59 8.83 4.92
N VAL A 46 -2.76 9.23 5.44
CA VAL A 46 -2.86 10.26 6.48
C VAL A 46 -2.15 9.81 7.76
N ILE A 47 -2.49 8.62 8.28
CA ILE A 47 -1.92 8.09 9.53
C ILE A 47 -0.42 7.85 9.36
N GLY A 48 0.00 7.24 8.25
CA GLY A 48 1.41 6.95 8.00
C GLY A 48 2.25 8.21 7.84
N SER A 49 1.70 9.26 7.22
CA SER A 49 2.36 10.57 7.14
C SER A 49 2.51 11.23 8.52
N ILE A 50 1.47 11.18 9.36
CA ILE A 50 1.51 11.69 10.73
C ILE A 50 2.55 10.93 11.57
N LEU A 51 2.49 9.59 11.57
CA LEU A 51 3.42 8.73 12.30
C LEU A 51 4.86 8.99 11.86
N PHE A 52 5.11 9.11 10.56
CA PHE A 52 6.44 9.41 10.06
C PHE A 52 6.94 10.78 10.53
N ILE A 53 6.11 11.82 10.50
CA ILE A 53 6.50 13.15 11.00
C ILE A 53 6.85 13.09 12.50
N LEU A 54 6.03 12.40 13.30
CA LEU A 54 6.24 12.27 14.75
C LEU A 54 7.48 11.45 15.08
N LEU A 55 7.68 10.33 14.39
CA LEU A 55 8.81 9.44 14.61
C LEU A 55 10.12 10.06 14.11
N ASN A 56 10.12 10.72 12.95
CA ASN A 56 11.32 11.35 12.40
C ASN A 56 11.83 12.52 13.25
N LYS A 57 10.97 13.12 14.09
CA LYS A 57 11.39 14.09 15.11
C LYS A 57 12.17 13.45 16.26
N ARG A 58 12.00 12.15 16.52
CA ARG A 58 12.61 11.45 17.67
C ARG A 58 13.72 10.48 17.27
N ILE A 59 13.59 9.81 16.13
CA ILE A 59 14.46 8.74 15.67
C ILE A 59 14.68 8.92 14.17
N LYS A 60 15.94 8.88 13.73
CA LYS A 60 16.27 8.83 12.29
C LYS A 60 15.94 7.43 11.75
N ILE A 61 14.73 7.26 11.24
CA ILE A 61 14.25 5.98 10.70
C ILE A 61 14.77 5.79 9.26
N ASN A 62 15.31 4.59 8.99
CA ASN A 62 15.71 4.18 7.64
C ASN A 62 14.48 4.06 6.72
N TYR A 63 14.61 4.46 5.46
CA TYR A 63 13.54 4.43 4.47
C TYR A 63 12.90 3.04 4.29
N TYR A 64 13.68 1.96 4.34
CA TYR A 64 13.13 0.60 4.25
C TYR A 64 12.26 0.23 5.46
N VAL A 65 12.69 0.63 6.66
CA VAL A 65 11.93 0.40 7.90
C VAL A 65 10.64 1.21 7.89
N ALA A 66 10.68 2.45 7.43
CA ALA A 66 9.49 3.29 7.28
C ALA A 66 8.47 2.68 6.31
N LEU A 67 8.95 2.11 5.20
CA LEU A 67 8.12 1.39 4.22
C LEU A 67 7.48 0.13 4.80
N LEU A 68 8.26 -0.65 5.55
CA LEU A 68 7.76 -1.86 6.21
C LEU A 68 6.65 -1.52 7.22
N LEU A 69 6.86 -0.49 8.05
CA LEU A 69 5.85 0.00 8.99
C LEU A 69 4.60 0.52 8.26
N TYR A 70 4.78 1.14 7.10
CA TYR A 70 3.68 1.63 6.28
C TYR A 70 2.85 0.50 5.67
N LEU A 71 3.47 -0.63 5.29
CA LEU A 71 2.78 -1.85 4.87
C LEU A 71 2.00 -2.49 6.03
N ILE A 72 2.61 -2.58 7.22
CA ILE A 72 1.90 -3.08 8.41
C ILE A 72 0.70 -2.20 8.75
N LEU A 73 0.85 -0.88 8.63
CA LEU A 73 -0.24 0.07 8.86
C LEU A 73 -1.41 -0.16 7.89
N TYR A 74 -1.13 -0.56 6.65
CA TYR A 74 -2.17 -0.86 5.67
C TYR A 74 -3.07 -2.02 6.12
N GLU A 75 -2.46 -3.11 6.58
CA GLU A 75 -3.19 -4.27 7.12
C GLU A 75 -4.00 -3.91 8.37
N VAL A 76 -3.43 -3.09 9.25
CA VAL A 76 -4.12 -2.63 10.45
C VAL A 76 -5.32 -1.77 10.08
N VAL A 77 -5.16 -0.78 9.19
CA VAL A 77 -6.26 0.08 8.74
C VAL A 77 -7.36 -0.75 8.10
N PHE A 78 -7.02 -1.72 7.27
CA PHE A 78 -7.99 -2.64 6.69
C PHE A 78 -8.79 -3.37 7.77
N SER A 79 -8.10 -3.93 8.76
CA SER A 79 -8.73 -4.73 9.81
C SER A 79 -9.70 -3.93 10.68
N VAL A 80 -9.49 -2.62 10.80
CA VAL A 80 -10.43 -1.73 11.48
C VAL A 80 -11.75 -1.61 10.69
N PHE A 81 -11.72 -1.70 9.36
CA PHE A 81 -12.91 -1.63 8.51
C PHE A 81 -13.61 -2.97 8.32
N THR A 82 -12.85 -4.06 8.16
CA THR A 82 -13.39 -5.39 7.88
C THR A 82 -13.63 -6.22 9.13
N GLY A 83 -13.11 -5.78 10.29
CA GLY A 83 -13.10 -6.55 11.53
C GLY A 83 -12.08 -7.70 11.53
N SER A 84 -11.26 -7.81 10.49
CA SER A 84 -10.34 -8.94 10.29
C SER A 84 -9.06 -8.54 9.54
N LEU A 85 -7.94 -9.18 9.85
CA LEU A 85 -6.72 -9.04 9.03
C LEU A 85 -6.97 -9.68 7.65
N ALA A 86 -6.30 -9.20 6.60
CA ALA A 86 -6.48 -9.80 5.28
C ALA A 86 -5.80 -11.17 5.14
N ILE A 87 -4.67 -11.34 5.82
CA ILE A 87 -3.79 -12.52 5.73
C ILE A 87 -4.53 -13.86 5.92
N PRO A 88 -5.39 -14.04 6.94
CA PRO A 88 -6.08 -15.31 7.16
C PRO A 88 -7.06 -15.68 6.05
N TYR A 89 -7.58 -14.71 5.32
CA TYR A 89 -8.63 -14.87 4.31
C TYR A 89 -8.07 -14.85 2.86
N LEU A 90 -6.74 -14.86 2.70
CA LEU A 90 -6.10 -14.86 1.38
C LEU A 90 -6.45 -16.09 0.55
N PHE A 91 -6.73 -17.21 1.22
CA PHE A 91 -7.01 -18.50 0.59
C PHE A 91 -8.50 -18.82 0.53
N ASP A 92 -9.36 -17.89 0.97
CA ASP A 92 -10.79 -18.06 0.86
C ASP A 92 -11.22 -18.11 -0.61
N GLU A 93 -12.22 -18.94 -0.88
CA GLU A 93 -12.84 -19.03 -2.19
C GLU A 93 -13.87 -17.91 -2.41
N GLY A 94 -14.22 -17.70 -3.68
CA GLY A 94 -15.21 -16.70 -4.07
C GLY A 94 -14.72 -15.25 -3.94
N PHE A 95 -15.69 -14.34 -3.91
CA PHE A 95 -15.46 -12.91 -4.02
C PHE A 95 -14.70 -12.32 -2.82
N SER A 96 -15.09 -12.72 -1.62
CA SER A 96 -14.44 -12.35 -0.36
C SER A 96 -12.92 -12.54 -0.43
N GLY A 97 -12.47 -13.78 -0.69
CA GLY A 97 -11.05 -14.09 -0.79
C GLY A 97 -10.35 -13.36 -1.93
N ALA A 98 -11.05 -13.08 -3.04
CA ALA A 98 -10.49 -12.29 -4.13
C ALA A 98 -10.21 -10.84 -3.73
N ILE A 99 -11.08 -10.22 -2.91
CA ILE A 99 -10.84 -8.88 -2.35
C ILE A 99 -9.64 -8.91 -1.42
N TYR A 100 -9.58 -9.86 -0.49
CA TYR A 100 -8.45 -9.98 0.44
C TYR A 100 -7.12 -10.14 -0.30
N ARG A 101 -7.08 -10.98 -1.34
CA ARG A 101 -5.91 -11.13 -2.22
C ARG A 101 -5.57 -9.84 -2.94
N GLY A 102 -6.54 -9.21 -3.61
CA GLY A 102 -6.33 -7.97 -4.33
C GLY A 102 -5.78 -6.89 -3.40
N TYR A 103 -6.36 -6.74 -2.21
CA TYR A 103 -5.93 -5.78 -1.20
C TYR A 103 -4.48 -6.03 -0.77
N PHE A 104 -4.20 -7.25 -0.31
CA PHE A 104 -2.89 -7.62 0.21
C PHE A 104 -1.80 -7.53 -0.86
N PHE A 105 -2.00 -8.17 -2.02
CA PHE A 105 -0.99 -8.24 -3.08
C PHE A 105 -0.76 -6.89 -3.76
N SER A 106 -1.80 -6.07 -3.97
CA SER A 106 -1.62 -4.74 -4.56
C SER A 106 -0.68 -3.87 -3.71
N SER A 107 -0.79 -3.95 -2.39
CA SER A 107 0.07 -3.19 -1.48
C SER A 107 1.51 -3.68 -1.46
N ILE A 108 1.72 -5.00 -1.53
CA ILE A 108 3.05 -5.61 -1.59
C ILE A 108 3.72 -5.23 -2.90
N ILE A 109 3.03 -5.40 -4.03
CA ILE A 109 3.56 -5.07 -5.35
C ILE A 109 3.90 -3.57 -5.40
N ALA A 110 3.01 -2.71 -4.91
CA ALA A 110 3.26 -1.27 -4.79
C ALA A 110 4.48 -0.96 -3.90
N GLY A 111 4.64 -1.67 -2.78
CA GLY A 111 5.78 -1.54 -1.88
C GLY A 111 7.11 -1.92 -2.56
N VAL A 112 7.12 -3.02 -3.32
CA VAL A 112 8.29 -3.45 -4.11
C VAL A 112 8.65 -2.41 -5.16
N PHE A 113 7.68 -1.93 -5.95
CA PHE A 113 7.92 -0.88 -6.94
C PHE A 113 8.41 0.43 -6.30
N THR A 114 7.81 0.83 -5.18
CA THR A 114 8.24 2.04 -4.46
C THR A 114 9.67 1.91 -3.96
N THR A 115 10.03 0.74 -3.44
CA THR A 115 11.40 0.44 -2.99
C THR A 115 12.39 0.48 -4.16
N PHE A 116 12.02 -0.07 -5.30
CA PHE A 116 12.82 -0.03 -6.52
C PHE A 116 13.02 1.41 -7.02
N ILE A 117 11.97 2.24 -7.02
CA ILE A 117 12.05 3.66 -7.36
C ILE A 117 13.03 4.40 -6.43
N ILE A 118 12.94 4.16 -5.11
CA ILE A 118 13.87 4.76 -4.14
C ILE A 118 15.31 4.37 -4.45
N TYR A 119 15.56 3.09 -4.75
CA TYR A 119 16.88 2.58 -5.08
C TYR A 119 17.46 3.26 -6.34
N LEU A 120 16.67 3.39 -7.41
CA LEU A 120 17.09 4.06 -8.63
C LEU A 120 17.47 5.52 -8.38
N PHE A 121 16.61 6.29 -7.69
CA PHE A 121 16.90 7.69 -7.37
C PHE A 121 18.13 7.85 -6.47
N TYR A 122 18.34 6.94 -5.52
CA TYR A 122 19.52 6.96 -4.68
C TYR A 122 20.81 6.77 -5.50
N ASN A 123 20.83 5.81 -6.42
CA ASN A 123 21.97 5.55 -7.28
C ASN A 123 22.23 6.67 -8.29
N MET A 124 21.18 7.25 -8.89
CA MET A 124 21.33 8.37 -9.82
C MET A 124 21.96 9.59 -9.14
N ASN A 125 21.48 9.96 -7.95
CA ASN A 125 22.04 11.09 -7.20
C ASN A 125 23.49 10.86 -6.78
N LYS A 126 23.86 9.62 -6.45
CA LYS A 126 25.25 9.25 -6.11
C LYS A 126 26.21 9.37 -7.30
N ASN A 127 25.73 9.11 -8.52
CA ASN A 127 26.54 9.24 -9.72
C ASN A 127 26.73 10.71 -10.13
N ILE A 128 25.72 11.56 -9.93
CA ILE A 128 25.82 13.01 -10.20
C ILE A 128 26.81 13.70 -9.26
N THR A 129 26.84 13.33 -7.97
CA THR A 129 27.78 13.95 -7.00
C THR A 129 29.22 13.48 -7.12
N LYS A 130 29.48 12.46 -7.94
CA LYS A 130 30.83 11.94 -8.22
C LYS A 130 31.42 12.45 -9.55
N ALA A 131 30.61 13.07 -10.40
CA ALA A 131 31.01 13.68 -11.66
C ALA A 131 31.33 15.17 -11.44
#